data_AF-A0A101TXK6-F1
#
_entry.id   AF-A0A101TXK6-F1
#
_cell.length_a   1.000
_cell.length_b   1.000
_cell.length_c   1.000
_cell.angle_alpha   90.00
_cell.angle_beta   90.00
_cell.angle_gamma   90.00
#
_symmetry.space_group_name_H-M   'P 1'
#
loop_
_entity.id
_entity.type
_entity.pdbx_description
1 polymer ?
#
loop_
_entity_poly.entity_id
_entity_poly.type
_entity_poly.pdbx_seq_one_letter_code
_entity_poly.pdbx_strand_id
1 'polypeptide(L)'
;MWIVSLVLTVSVTVWATLRGLRTMARRMFSMVEPYGQCRTVADDRGAVTTGERASFSMDWTVVREYLETPGLFVLLAGDRAAGVALLPKRGAQDPADVDRLRVILDRNVKRL
;
A
#
# COMPACT_ATOMS: atom_id res chain seq x y z
N MET A 1 -11.71 -34.90 23.82
CA MET A 1 -12.58 -34.61 22.65
C MET A 1 -12.76 -33.11 22.37
N TRP A 2 -12.88 -32.23 23.37
CA TRP A 2 -13.07 -30.78 23.14
C TRP A 2 -11.84 -30.04 22.58
N ILE A 3 -10.63 -30.44 22.99
CA ILE A 3 -9.35 -29.83 22.55
C ILE A 3 -9.16 -29.94 21.03
N VAL A 4 -9.47 -31.11 20.47
CA VAL A 4 -9.34 -31.37 19.01
C VAL A 4 -10.30 -30.47 18.23
N SER A 5 -11.53 -30.30 18.71
CA SER A 5 -12.49 -29.37 18.11
C SER A 5 -11.96 -27.94 18.13
N LEU A 6 -11.40 -27.48 19.26
CA LEU A 6 -10.92 -26.11 19.42
C LEU A 6 -9.73 -25.81 18.49
N VAL A 7 -8.79 -26.76 18.39
CA VAL A 7 -7.65 -26.65 17.46
C VAL A 7 -8.11 -26.61 16.01
N LEU A 8 -9.09 -27.44 15.64
CA LEU A 8 -9.67 -27.42 14.28
C LEU A 8 -10.36 -26.10 13.98
N THR A 9 -11.18 -25.58 14.90
CA THR A 9 -11.88 -24.31 14.69
C THR A 9 -10.89 -23.14 14.54
N VAL A 10 -9.87 -23.06 15.40
CA VAL A 10 -8.83 -22.03 15.29
C VAL A 10 -8.07 -22.15 13.97
N SER A 11 -7.69 -23.37 13.57
CA SER A 11 -6.97 -23.61 12.33
C SER A 11 -7.78 -23.19 11.10
N VAL A 12 -9.08 -23.53 11.08
CA VAL A 12 -10.00 -23.14 9.99
C VAL A 12 -10.19 -21.63 9.96
N THR A 13 -10.36 -20.97 11.11
CA THR A 13 -10.52 -19.51 11.18
C THR A 13 -9.25 -18.79 10.73
N VAL A 14 -8.08 -19.23 11.18
CA VAL A 14 -6.77 -18.67 10.74
C VAL A 14 -6.58 -18.88 9.24
N TRP A 15 -6.89 -20.07 8.73
CA TRP A 15 -6.77 -20.33 7.29
C TRP A 15 -7.73 -19.47 6.47
N ALA A 16 -8.99 -19.36 6.88
CA ALA A 16 -10.00 -18.57 6.20
C ALA A 16 -9.66 -17.07 6.19
N THR A 17 -9.18 -16.53 7.31
CA THR A 17 -8.75 -15.13 7.43
C THR A 17 -7.55 -14.82 6.53
N LEU A 18 -6.51 -15.67 6.55
CA LEU A 18 -5.34 -15.51 5.67
C LEU A 18 -5.72 -15.59 4.19
N ARG A 19 -6.64 -16.50 3.83
CA ARG A 19 -7.10 -16.66 2.45
C ARG A 19 -7.95 -15.46 2.02
N GLY A 20 -8.81 -14.96 2.90
CA GLY A 20 -9.61 -13.74 2.72
C GLY A 20 -8.73 -12.52 2.43
N LEU A 21 -7.69 -12.32 3.22
CA LEU A 21 -6.72 -11.23 3.04
C LEU A 21 -6.04 -11.31 1.66
N ARG A 22 -5.59 -12.50 1.26
CA ARG A 22 -4.98 -12.74 -0.06
C ARG A 22 -5.95 -12.47 -1.22
N THR A 23 -7.22 -12.83 -1.08
CA THR A 23 -8.22 -12.51 -2.11
C THR A 23 -8.50 -11.02 -2.20
N MET A 24 -8.55 -10.31 -1.07
CA MET A 24 -8.76 -8.87 -1.05
C MET A 24 -7.59 -8.11 -1.70
N ALA A 25 -6.36 -8.51 -1.38
CA ALA A 25 -5.16 -7.95 -2.01
C ALA A 25 -5.15 -8.16 -3.54
N ARG A 26 -5.52 -9.35 -4.02
CA ARG A 26 -5.65 -9.62 -5.46
C ARG A 26 -6.73 -8.78 -6.13
N ARG A 27 -7.88 -8.59 -5.48
CA ARG A 27 -8.95 -7.72 -6.00
C ARG A 27 -8.49 -6.27 -6.10
N MET A 28 -7.81 -5.76 -5.08
CA MET A 28 -7.19 -4.43 -5.15
C MET A 28 -6.20 -4.34 -6.31
N PHE A 29 -5.33 -5.34 -6.49
CA PHE A 29 -4.38 -5.36 -7.60
C PHE A 29 -5.09 -5.39 -8.97
N SER A 30 -6.16 -6.17 -9.13
CA SER A 30 -6.94 -6.20 -10.37
C SER A 30 -7.64 -4.88 -10.70
N MET A 31 -7.87 -4.00 -9.71
CA MET A 31 -8.38 -2.64 -9.97
C MET A 31 -7.28 -1.74 -10.54
N VAL A 32 -6.02 -2.01 -10.23
CA VAL A 32 -4.86 -1.24 -10.73
C VAL A 32 -4.27 -1.85 -12.00
N GLU A 33 -4.53 -3.12 -12.28
CA GLU A 33 -4.08 -3.85 -13.47
C GLU A 33 -4.45 -3.15 -14.81
N PRO A 34 -5.62 -2.51 -14.96
CA PRO A 34 -5.95 -1.73 -16.15
C PRO A 34 -5.07 -0.50 -16.39
N TYR A 35 -4.37 0.01 -15.37
CA TYR A 35 -3.50 1.19 -15.48
C TYR A 35 -2.17 0.87 -16.15
N GLY A 36 -1.82 -0.42 -16.30
CA GLY A 36 -0.61 -0.86 -17.00
C GLY A 36 0.67 -0.47 -16.26
N GLN A 37 1.76 -0.22 -17.01
CA GLN A 37 2.97 0.31 -16.40
C GLN A 37 2.72 1.74 -15.90
N CYS A 38 2.91 1.93 -14.60
CA CYS A 38 2.71 3.22 -13.94
C CYS A 38 4.06 3.77 -13.47
N ARG A 39 4.32 5.04 -13.80
CA ARG A 39 5.46 5.79 -13.27
C ARG A 39 4.95 6.79 -12.24
N THR A 40 5.40 6.65 -11.00
CA THR A 40 5.11 7.62 -9.94
C THR A 40 6.31 8.54 -9.73
N VAL A 41 6.05 9.84 -9.75
CA VAL A 41 7.00 10.89 -9.39
C VAL A 41 6.49 11.56 -8.13
N ALA A 42 7.30 11.58 -7.09
CA ALA A 42 6.98 12.20 -5.81
C ALA A 42 7.87 13.42 -5.59
N ASP A 43 7.27 14.51 -5.13
CA ASP A 43 7.95 15.75 -4.75
C ASP A 43 7.42 16.25 -3.39
N ASP A 44 7.83 17.44 -2.97
CA ASP A 44 7.42 18.03 -1.69
C ASP A 44 5.90 18.34 -1.60
N ARG A 45 5.18 18.41 -2.72
CA ARG A 45 3.73 18.73 -2.75
C ARG A 45 2.87 17.48 -2.80
N GLY A 46 3.34 16.44 -3.49
CA GLY A 46 2.57 15.22 -3.63
C GLY A 46 3.26 14.15 -4.46
N ALA A 47 2.47 13.18 -4.87
CA ALA A 47 2.86 12.16 -5.83
C ALA A 47 1.94 12.22 -7.06
N VAL A 48 2.55 12.24 -8.24
CA VAL A 48 1.85 12.09 -9.52
C VAL A 48 2.20 10.73 -10.09
N THR A 49 1.18 9.93 -10.35
CA THR A 49 1.32 8.64 -11.03
C THR A 49 0.77 8.73 -12.43
N THR A 50 1.62 8.47 -13.40
CA THR A 50 1.30 8.43 -14.83
C THR A 50 1.29 6.98 -15.27
N GLY A 51 0.10 6.45 -15.55
CA GLY A 51 -0.09 5.16 -16.21
C GLY A 51 -0.37 5.31 -17.70
N GLU A 52 -0.40 4.19 -18.42
CA GLU A 52 -0.66 4.16 -19.87
C GLU A 52 -2.08 4.63 -20.22
N ARG A 53 -3.06 4.35 -19.34
CA ARG A 53 -4.48 4.64 -19.59
C ARG A 53 -5.06 5.75 -18.72
N ALA A 54 -4.39 6.10 -17.62
CA ALA A 54 -4.85 7.11 -16.69
C ALA A 54 -3.69 7.67 -15.89
N SER A 55 -3.78 8.96 -15.58
CA SER A 55 -2.88 9.64 -14.64
C SER A 55 -3.67 10.09 -13.42
N PHE A 56 -3.08 9.98 -12.23
CA PHE A 56 -3.66 10.51 -11.00
C PHE A 56 -2.60 11.26 -10.20
N SER A 57 -3.00 12.37 -9.59
CA SER A 57 -2.19 13.10 -8.62
C SER A 57 -2.77 12.91 -7.23
N MET A 58 -1.89 12.85 -6.25
CA MET A 58 -2.23 12.74 -4.84
C MET A 58 -1.40 13.76 -4.07
N ASP A 59 -2.08 14.68 -3.39
CA ASP A 59 -1.45 15.65 -2.50
C ASP A 59 -1.13 14.97 -1.15
N TRP A 60 -0.03 15.34 -0.50
CA TRP A 60 0.29 14.76 0.81
C TRP A 60 -0.77 15.08 1.87
N THR A 61 -1.49 16.20 1.74
CA THR A 61 -2.58 16.60 2.65
C THR A 61 -3.74 15.61 2.71
N VAL A 62 -3.95 14.79 1.66
CA VAL A 62 -4.98 13.75 1.68
C VAL A 62 -4.51 12.46 2.35
N VAL A 63 -3.19 12.29 2.50
CA VAL A 63 -2.56 11.17 3.19
C VAL A 63 -2.38 11.52 4.65
N ARG A 64 -3.02 10.77 5.54
CA ARG A 64 -2.92 11.01 6.98
C ARG A 64 -1.70 10.36 7.59
N GLU A 65 -1.49 9.11 7.21
CA GLU A 65 -0.51 8.24 7.85
C GLU A 65 0.19 7.38 6.81
N TYR A 66 1.45 7.05 7.07
CA TYR A 66 2.18 6.11 6.24
C TYR A 66 2.90 5.06 7.07
N LEU A 67 3.02 3.86 6.50
CA LEU A 67 3.76 2.74 7.05
C LEU A 67 4.86 2.33 6.07
N GLU A 68 6.08 2.18 6.60
CA GLU A 68 7.19 1.62 5.84
C GLU A 68 7.35 0.13 6.14
N THR A 69 7.30 -0.70 5.10
CA THR A 69 7.63 -2.13 5.16
C THR A 69 8.94 -2.39 4.41
N PRO A 70 9.56 -3.59 4.51
CA PRO A 70 10.79 -3.90 3.77
C PRO A 70 10.66 -3.68 2.25
N GLY A 71 9.48 -3.90 1.66
CA GLY A 71 9.26 -3.80 0.21
C GLY A 71 8.39 -2.64 -0.27
N LEU A 72 7.65 -1.98 0.62
CA LEU A 72 6.59 -1.03 0.25
C LEU A 72 6.57 0.17 1.21
N PHE A 73 6.24 1.34 0.68
CA PHE A 73 5.60 2.40 1.46
C PHE A 73 4.09 2.28 1.28
N VAL A 74 3.36 2.21 2.38
CA VAL A 74 1.90 2.13 2.42
C VAL A 74 1.37 3.48 2.87
N LEU A 75 0.60 4.15 2.02
CA LEU A 75 0.01 5.46 2.27
C LEU A 75 -1.47 5.29 2.57
N LEU A 76 -1.91 5.78 3.72
CA LEU A 76 -3.29 5.71 4.19
C LEU A 76 -3.94 7.08 4.04
N ALA A 77 -4.88 7.18 3.10
CA ALA A 77 -5.59 8.40 2.76
C ALA A 77 -7.00 8.44 3.35
N GLY A 78 -7.48 9.65 3.66
CA GLY A 78 -8.82 9.91 4.18
C GLY A 78 -9.05 9.49 5.63
N ASP A 79 -10.25 9.79 6.15
CA ASP A 79 -10.66 9.34 7.48
C ASP A 79 -10.91 7.82 7.49
N ARG A 80 -10.42 7.12 8.52
CA ARG A 80 -10.43 5.65 8.63
C ARG A 80 -9.75 4.87 7.47
N ALA A 81 -8.73 5.44 6.83
CA ALA A 81 -8.00 4.79 5.73
C ALA A 81 -8.91 4.36 4.55
N ALA A 82 -9.84 5.23 4.17
CA ALA A 82 -10.75 5.01 3.04
C ALA A 82 -10.00 4.82 1.70
N GLY A 83 -8.77 5.33 1.58
CA GLY A 83 -7.88 5.08 0.45
C GLY A 83 -6.55 4.48 0.89
N VAL A 84 -6.04 3.51 0.13
CA VAL A 84 -4.70 2.95 0.33
C VAL A 84 -3.92 3.05 -0.97
N ALA A 85 -2.76 3.70 -0.94
CA ALA A 85 -1.80 3.72 -2.04
C ALA A 85 -0.54 2.96 -1.64
N LEU A 86 0.01 2.18 -2.58
CA LEU A 86 1.16 1.32 -2.37
C LEU A 86 2.29 1.75 -3.30
N LEU A 87 3.44 2.14 -2.73
CA LEU A 87 4.63 2.50 -3.49
C LEU A 87 5.71 1.42 -3.31
N PRO A 88 5.97 0.59 -4.34
CA PRO A 88 6.98 -0.46 -4.28
C PRO A 88 8.40 0.09 -4.35
N LYS A 89 9.22 -0.24 -3.35
CA LYS A 89 10.64 0.16 -3.31
C LYS A 89 11.45 -0.40 -4.48
N ARG A 90 11.10 -1.61 -4.93
CA ARG A 90 11.70 -2.24 -6.13
C ARG A 90 11.42 -1.49 -7.44
N GLY A 91 10.46 -0.56 -7.45
CA GLY A 91 10.16 0.28 -8.60
C GLY A 91 10.99 1.57 -8.65
N ALA A 92 11.78 1.85 -7.62
CA ALA A 92 12.71 2.97 -7.61
C ALA A 92 13.77 2.79 -8.71
N GLN A 93 14.13 3.89 -9.36
CA GLN A 93 15.16 3.89 -10.41
C GLN A 93 16.55 3.71 -9.78
N ASP A 94 16.78 4.36 -8.64
CA ASP A 94 17.99 4.23 -7.82
C ASP A 94 17.62 3.89 -6.36
N PRO A 95 18.41 3.05 -5.66
CA PRO A 95 18.25 2.86 -4.21
C PRO A 95 18.17 4.17 -3.40
N ALA A 96 18.90 5.22 -3.79
CA ALA A 96 18.87 6.54 -3.15
C ALA A 96 17.50 7.24 -3.31
N ASP A 97 16.70 6.90 -4.31
CA ASP A 97 15.35 7.45 -4.46
C ASP A 97 14.40 6.91 -3.39
N VAL A 98 14.66 5.71 -2.86
CA VAL A 98 13.93 5.17 -1.70
C VAL A 98 14.20 6.04 -0.47
N ASP A 99 15.45 6.43 -0.26
CA ASP A 99 15.85 7.26 0.87
C ASP A 99 15.30 8.69 0.73
N ARG A 100 15.34 9.27 -0.47
CA ARG A 100 14.74 10.58 -0.76
C ARG A 100 13.23 10.57 -0.53
N LEU A 101 12.54 9.55 -1.03
CA LEU A 101 11.10 9.40 -0.81
C LEU A 101 10.78 9.26 0.68
N ARG A 102 11.59 8.51 1.43
CA ARG A 102 11.42 8.40 2.89
C ARG A 102 11.49 9.77 3.56
N VAL A 103 12.48 10.59 3.21
CA VAL A 103 12.62 11.96 3.75
C VAL A 103 11.41 12.83 3.42
N ILE A 104 10.89 12.76 2.19
CA ILE A 104 9.67 13.49 1.79
C ILE A 104 8.47 13.03 2.62
N LEU A 105 8.29 11.73 2.79
CA LEU A 105 7.19 11.17 3.57
C LEU A 105 7.29 11.52 5.06
N ASP A 106 8.47 11.37 5.67
CA ASP A 106 8.74 11.74 7.07
C ASP A 106 8.44 13.21 7.36
N ARG A 107 8.62 14.08 6.35
CA ARG A 107 8.33 15.52 6.48
C ARG A 107 6.85 15.85 6.34
N ASN A 108 6.14 15.18 5.43
CA ASN A 108 4.80 15.58 5.00
C ASN A 108 3.68 14.71 5.60
N VAL A 109 3.98 13.50 6.07
CA VAL A 109 2.99 12.51 6.49
C VAL A 109 3.42 11.89 7.81
N LYS A 110 2.46 11.63 8.70
CA LYS A 110 2.75 10.99 9.99
C LYS A 110 3.14 9.52 9.78
N ARG A 111 4.28 9.11 10.33
CA ARG A 111 4.72 7.71 10.35
C ARG A 111 3.98 6.91 11.43
N LEU A 112 3.51 5.71 11.07
CA LEU A 112 3.00 4.69 12.00
C LEU A 112 4.08 3.72 12.48
#